data_AF-A0A3C0KUP6-F1
#
_entry.id   AF-A0A3C0KUP6-F1
#
_cell.length_a   1.000
_cell.length_b   1.000
_cell.length_c   1.000
_cell.angle_alpha   90.00
_cell.angle_beta   90.00
_cell.angle_gamma   90.00
#
_symmetry.space_group_name_H-M   'P 1'
#
loop_
_entity.id
_entity.type
_entity.pdbx_description
1 polymer ?
#
loop_
_entity_poly.entity_id
_entity_poly.type
_entity_poly.pdbx_seq_one_letter_code
_entity_poly.pdbx_strand_id
1 'polypeptide(L)'
;MNEPMDISIFLHEWQHQTIVDEKGAAIPIILSQSDSILSDKLSNGGFLHVQDLKTGLNIQTTSYVGRLQLGPLQLHIRPKIEHLPLLSLFRYAYGLNKLHLFSSFVYHTE
;
A
#
# COMPACT_ATOMS: atom_id res chain seq x y z
N MET A 1 -28.91 7.10 12.41
CA MET A 1 -28.32 6.51 11.19
C MET A 1 -27.08 7.32 10.90
N ASN A 2 -25.94 6.95 11.48
CA ASN A 2 -24.66 7.61 11.17
C ASN A 2 -24.07 6.87 9.97
N GLU A 3 -23.72 7.60 8.91
CA GLU A 3 -22.94 7.03 7.82
C GLU A 3 -21.59 6.51 8.36
N PRO A 4 -21.08 5.39 7.84
CA PRO A 4 -19.74 4.94 8.19
C PRO A 4 -18.74 5.99 7.70
N MET A 5 -18.06 6.64 8.63
CA MET A 5 -16.98 7.57 8.29
C MET A 5 -15.82 6.73 7.77
N ASP A 6 -15.59 6.75 6.45
CA ASP A 6 -14.43 6.10 5.85
C ASP A 6 -13.16 6.84 6.30
N ILE A 7 -12.30 6.14 7.03
CA ILE A 7 -11.04 6.64 7.56
C ILE A 7 -9.95 6.32 6.54
N SER A 8 -9.47 7.32 5.81
CA SER A 8 -8.37 7.17 4.88
C SER A 8 -7.02 7.33 5.58
N ILE A 9 -6.15 6.32 5.47
CA ILE A 9 -4.80 6.33 6.05
C ILE A 9 -3.78 6.15 4.92
N PHE A 10 -2.74 6.97 4.93
CA PHE A 10 -1.64 6.89 3.98
C PHE A 10 -0.42 6.26 4.65
N LEU A 11 0.05 5.16 4.07
CA LEU A 11 1.19 4.39 4.55
C LEU A 11 2.19 4.23 3.40
N HIS A 12 3.45 4.00 3.74
CA HIS A 12 4.42 3.49 2.79
C HIS A 12 4.52 1.97 2.90
N GLU A 13 5.09 1.31 1.89
CA GLU A 13 5.57 -0.07 2.01
C GLU A 13 6.54 -0.21 3.20
N TRP A 14 6.58 -1.39 3.84
CA TRP A 14 7.43 -1.66 5.00
C TRP A 14 7.32 -0.60 6.12
N GLN A 15 6.11 -0.15 6.40
CA GLN A 15 5.78 0.80 7.48
C GLN A 15 4.97 0.07 8.54
N HIS A 16 5.24 0.40 9.79
CA HIS A 16 4.50 -0.07 10.94
C HIS A 16 3.84 1.12 11.62
N GLN A 17 2.52 1.06 11.83
CA GLN A 17 1.76 2.16 12.43
C GLN A 17 0.53 1.67 13.17
N THR A 18 0.37 2.16 14.40
CA THR A 18 -0.90 2.08 15.13
C THR A 18 -1.84 3.19 14.66
N ILE A 19 -3.10 2.84 14.44
CA ILE A 19 -4.12 3.79 13.99
C ILE A 19 -4.57 4.65 15.17
N VAL A 20 -4.29 5.94 15.04
CA VAL A 20 -4.57 6.97 16.03
C VAL A 20 -5.36 8.12 15.39
N ASP A 21 -6.10 8.85 16.22
CA ASP A 21 -6.81 10.07 15.83
C ASP A 21 -5.84 11.25 15.65
N GLU A 22 -6.40 12.39 15.28
CA GLU A 22 -5.68 13.66 15.13
C GLU A 22 -4.95 14.15 16.39
N LYS A 23 -5.32 13.64 17.57
CA LYS A 23 -4.72 13.95 18.87
C LYS A 23 -3.74 12.87 19.33
N GLY A 24 -3.53 11.82 18.54
CA GLY A 24 -2.65 10.69 18.85
C GLY A 24 -3.28 9.62 19.74
N ALA A 25 -4.58 9.68 20.01
CA ALA A 25 -5.30 8.64 20.76
C ALA A 25 -5.68 7.49 19.83
N ALA A 26 -5.51 6.24 20.27
CA ALA A 26 -5.86 5.08 19.46
C ALA A 26 -7.37 5.05 19.14
N ILE A 27 -7.70 4.78 17.87
CA ILE A 27 -9.09 4.71 17.42
C ILE A 27 -9.61 3.29 17.70
N PRO A 28 -10.66 3.13 18.52
CA PRO A 28 -11.25 1.81 18.80
C PRO A 28 -12.05 1.35 17.58
N ILE A 29 -11.39 0.63 16.68
CA ILE A 29 -12.00 0.02 15.50
C ILE A 29 -12.17 -1.47 15.79
N ILE A 30 -13.41 -1.93 15.67
CA ILE A 30 -13.76 -3.34 15.82
C ILE A 30 -14.02 -3.89 14.43
N LEU A 31 -13.21 -4.87 14.02
CA LEU A 31 -13.40 -5.54 12.74
C LEU A 31 -14.63 -6.46 12.81
N SER A 32 -15.42 -6.46 11.74
CA SER A 32 -16.48 -7.47 11.58
C SER A 32 -15.86 -8.86 11.37
N GLN A 33 -16.65 -9.93 11.51
CA GLN A 33 -16.17 -11.29 11.23
C GLN A 33 -15.66 -11.43 9.78
N SER A 34 -16.31 -10.79 8.81
CA SER A 34 -15.86 -10.77 7.42
C SER A 34 -14.54 -10.01 7.24
N ASP A 35 -14.35 -8.90 7.95
CA ASP A 35 -13.12 -8.12 7.89
C ASP A 35 -11.95 -8.85 8.55
N SER A 36 -12.19 -9.59 9.64
CA SER A 36 -11.19 -10.46 10.25
C SER A 36 -10.76 -11.60 9.31
N ILE A 37 -11.70 -12.22 8.58
CA ILE A 37 -11.34 -13.23 7.56
C ILE A 37 -10.53 -12.58 6.43
N LEU A 38 -10.87 -11.35 6.04
CA LEU A 38 -10.13 -10.62 5.02
C LEU A 38 -8.72 -10.25 5.50
N SER A 39 -8.55 -9.79 6.75
CA SER A 39 -7.24 -9.47 7.32
C SER A 39 -6.34 -10.70 7.40
N ASP A 40 -6.89 -11.86 7.73
CA ASP A 40 -6.17 -13.14 7.71
C ASP A 40 -5.71 -13.50 6.30
N LYS A 41 -6.59 -13.35 5.29
CA LYS A 41 -6.23 -13.58 3.88
C LYS A 41 -5.13 -12.63 3.41
N LEU A 42 -5.23 -11.35 3.76
CA LEU A 42 -4.22 -10.34 3.41
C LEU A 42 -2.88 -10.63 4.10
N SER A 43 -2.92 -11.08 5.35
CA SER A 43 -1.74 -11.48 6.13
C SER A 43 -1.06 -12.71 5.53
N ASN A 44 -1.83 -13.75 5.23
CA ASN A 44 -1.33 -14.99 4.63
C ASN A 44 -0.80 -14.79 3.22
N GLY A 45 -1.39 -13.85 2.46
CA GLY A 45 -0.90 -13.46 1.14
C GLY A 45 0.33 -12.56 1.17
N GLY A 46 0.79 -12.13 2.36
CA GLY A 46 1.93 -11.22 2.50
C GLY A 46 1.66 -9.81 2.01
N PHE A 47 0.40 -9.36 1.99
CA PHE A 47 0.00 -8.04 1.53
C PHE A 47 -0.02 -7.00 2.65
N LEU A 48 -0.56 -7.39 3.81
CA LEU A 48 -0.77 -6.51 4.95
C LEU A 48 -0.93 -7.36 6.21
N HIS A 49 -0.24 -7.02 7.29
CA HIS A 49 -0.51 -7.60 8.60
C HIS A 49 -1.33 -6.62 9.43
N VAL A 50 -2.45 -7.11 9.95
CA VAL A 50 -3.35 -6.35 10.82
C VAL A 50 -3.41 -7.07 12.15
N GLN A 51 -3.17 -6.34 13.23
CA GLN A 51 -3.22 -6.87 14.58
C GLN A 51 -4.20 -6.05 15.40
N ASP A 52 -5.21 -6.72 15.94
CA ASP A 52 -6.17 -6.13 16.88
C ASP A 52 -5.48 -5.87 18.21
N LEU A 53 -5.49 -4.62 18.65
CA LEU A 53 -5.06 -4.20 19.98
C LEU A 53 -6.30 -3.91 20.83
N LYS A 54 -6.15 -3.98 22.16
CA LYS A 54 -7.22 -3.63 23.10
C LYS A 54 -7.78 -2.21 22.90
N THR A 55 -6.98 -1.32 22.33
CA THR A 55 -7.29 0.10 22.18
C THR A 55 -7.40 0.56 20.73
N GLY A 56 -7.25 -0.34 19.74
CA GLY A 56 -7.32 0.03 18.33
C GLY A 56 -6.66 -0.98 17.41
N LEU A 57 -6.28 -0.53 16.21
CA LEU A 57 -5.68 -1.39 15.19
C LEU A 57 -4.21 -1.06 14.97
N ASN A 58 -3.41 -2.09 14.80
CA ASN A 58 -2.01 -2.00 14.44
C ASN A 58 -1.82 -2.54 13.03
N ILE A 59 -1.17 -1.76 12.16
CA ILE A 59 -0.98 -2.09 10.75
C ILE A 59 0.50 -2.18 10.45
N GLN A 60 0.91 -3.27 9.81
CA GLN A 60 2.24 -3.45 9.25
C GLN A 60 2.11 -3.75 7.75
N THR A 61 2.60 -2.84 6.92
CA THR A 61 2.63 -3.00 5.47
C THR A 61 3.84 -3.82 5.04
N THR A 62 3.72 -4.50 3.91
CA THR A 62 4.80 -5.27 3.27
C THR A 62 5.31 -4.51 2.03
N SER A 63 5.83 -5.22 1.03
CA SER A 63 6.13 -4.68 -0.31
C SER A 63 4.89 -4.44 -1.18
N TYR A 64 3.68 -4.73 -0.69
CA TYR A 64 2.47 -4.45 -1.44
C TYR A 64 2.23 -2.94 -1.56
N VAL A 65 1.98 -2.46 -2.78
CA VAL A 65 1.63 -1.08 -3.09
C VAL A 65 0.24 -1.08 -3.72
N GLY A 66 -0.65 -0.22 -3.23
CA GLY A 66 -2.03 -0.19 -3.71
C GLY A 66 -3.00 0.44 -2.72
N ARG A 67 -4.28 0.11 -2.90
CA ARG A 67 -5.38 0.53 -2.03
C ARG A 67 -6.09 -0.70 -1.49
N LEU A 68 -6.33 -0.72 -0.18
CA LEU A 68 -7.06 -1.79 0.50
C LEU A 68 -8.20 -1.18 1.30
N GLN A 69 -9.35 -1.86 1.32
CA GLN A 69 -10.47 -1.54 2.20
C GLN A 69 -10.58 -2.63 3.26
N LEU A 70 -10.65 -2.24 4.53
CA LEU A 70 -10.87 -3.14 5.66
C LEU A 70 -11.88 -2.50 6.62
N GLY A 71 -13.13 -2.96 6.56
CA GLY A 71 -14.23 -2.28 7.25
C GLY A 71 -14.29 -0.79 6.89
N PRO A 72 -14.25 0.14 7.86
CA PRO A 72 -14.24 1.59 7.62
C PRO A 72 -12.85 2.15 7.27
N LEU A 73 -11.80 1.33 7.23
CA LEU A 73 -10.44 1.78 6.95
C LEU A 73 -10.10 1.64 5.47
N GLN A 74 -9.77 2.77 4.86
CA GLN A 74 -9.20 2.82 3.52
C GLN A 74 -7.69 3.06 3.62
N LEU A 75 -6.90 2.05 3.28
CA LEU A 75 -5.44 2.08 3.36
C LEU A 75 -4.86 2.39 1.98
N HIS A 76 -4.07 3.46 1.90
CA HIS A 76 -3.32 3.84 0.71
C HIS A 76 -1.84 3.56 0.95
N ILE A 77 -1.32 2.48 0.36
CA ILE A 77 0.07 2.06 0.53
C ILE A 77 0.86 2.51 -0.69
N ARG A 78 1.88 3.35 -0.46
CA ARG A 78 2.72 3.96 -1.49
C ARG A 78 4.14 3.39 -1.47
N PRO A 79 4.83 3.33 -2.62
CA PRO A 79 6.23 2.92 -2.62
C PRO A 79 7.06 3.96 -1.86
N LYS A 80 8.10 3.52 -1.14
CA LYS A 80 9.06 4.45 -0.50
C LYS A 80 9.91 5.17 -1.54
N ILE A 81 10.04 4.57 -2.72
CA ILE A 81 10.81 5.09 -3.83
C ILE A 81 9.83 5.51 -4.91
N GLU A 82 9.59 6.80 -5.01
CA GLU A 82 8.63 7.32 -5.97
C GLU A 82 9.27 7.53 -7.35
N HIS A 83 8.45 7.45 -8.41
CA HIS A 83 8.77 7.94 -9.76
C HIS A 83 10.05 7.35 -10.42
N LEU A 84 10.92 8.23 -10.95
CA LEU A 84 12.10 7.92 -11.76
C LEU A 84 13.18 7.12 -11.01
N PRO A 85 13.39 7.31 -9.70
CA PRO A 85 14.23 6.43 -8.89
C PRO A 85 13.87 4.94 -8.98
N LEU A 86 12.59 4.57 -8.94
CA LEU A 86 12.16 3.17 -9.05
C LEU A 86 12.50 2.60 -10.43
N LEU A 87 12.21 3.35 -11.50
CA LEU A 87 12.57 2.95 -12.86
C LEU A 87 14.09 2.80 -13.01
N SER A 88 14.88 3.65 -12.34
CA SER A 88 16.33 3.56 -12.32
C SER A 88 16.83 2.30 -11.62
N LEU A 89 16.25 1.95 -10.47
CA LEU A 89 16.54 0.69 -9.79
C LEU A 89 16.14 -0.53 -10.62
N PHE A 90 14.99 -0.48 -11.29
CA PHE A 90 14.53 -1.56 -12.16
C PHE A 90 15.48 -1.75 -13.33
N ARG A 91 15.87 -0.66 -14.01
CA ARG A 91 16.84 -0.74 -15.10
C ARG A 91 18.19 -1.27 -14.60
N TYR A 92 18.61 -0.90 -13.38
CA TYR A 92 19.85 -1.41 -12.80
C TYR A 92 19.77 -2.90 -12.50
N ALA A 93 18.76 -3.35 -11.76
CA ALA A 93 18.58 -4.73 -11.34
C ALA A 93 18.47 -5.69 -12.54
N TYR A 94 17.82 -5.26 -13.62
CA TYR A 94 17.63 -6.06 -14.83
C TYR A 94 18.65 -5.75 -15.94
N GLY A 95 19.67 -4.93 -15.69
CA GLY A 95 20.71 -4.60 -16.67
C GLY A 95 20.23 -3.76 -17.87
N LEU A 96 19.02 -3.20 -17.82
CA LEU A 96 18.40 -2.38 -18.87
C LEU A 96 19.04 -0.99 -19.02
N ASN A 97 20.01 -0.64 -18.17
CA ASN A 97 20.83 0.57 -18.30
C ASN A 97 21.61 0.65 -19.62
N LYS A 98 21.79 -0.49 -20.29
CA LYS A 98 22.55 -0.63 -21.54
C LYS A 98 21.67 -0.68 -22.79
N LEU A 99 20.38 -0.39 -22.67
CA LEU A 99 19.48 -0.36 -23.82
C LEU A 99 19.83 0.83 -24.71
N HIS A 100 20.43 0.56 -25.86
CA HIS A 100 20.54 1.52 -26.94
C HIS A 100 19.14 1.71 -27.52
N LEU A 101 18.50 2.84 -27.21
CA LEU A 101 17.27 3.25 -27.87
C LEU A 101 17.61 3.58 -29.32
N PHE A 102 17.23 2.71 -30.25
CA PHE A 102 17.29 3.03 -31.66
C PHE A 102 16.29 4.16 -31.94
N SER A 103 16.77 5.27 -32.50
CA SER A 103 15.90 6.37 -32.90
C SER A 103 14.87 5.89 -33.91
N SER A 104 13.63 6.37 -33.80
CA SER A 104 12.58 6.11 -34.78
C SER A 104 13.07 6.49 -36.17
N PHE A 105 13.30 5.49 -37.03
CA PHE A 105 13.58 5.72 -38.44
C PHE A 105 12.29 6.16 -39.12
N VAL A 106 12.33 7.31 -39.78
CA VAL A 106 11.26 7.74 -40.69
C VAL A 106 11.42 6.91 -41.96
N TYR A 107 10.50 5.97 -42.17
CA TYR A 107 10.38 5.29 -43.47
C TYR A 107 9.79 6.27 -44.47
N HIS A 108 10.58 6.67 -45.45
CA HIS A 108 10.05 7.26 -46.68
C HIS A 108 9.67 6.13 -47.63
N THR A 109 8.37 5.95 -47.85
CA THR A 109 7.85 5.14 -48.94
C THR A 109 7.85 6.01 -50.20
N GLU A 110 8.58 5.56 -51.23
CA GLU A 110 8.57 6.16 -52.58
C GLU A 110 7.22 6.00 -53.29
#